data_AF-A0A926ZFC7-F1
#
_entry.id   AF-A0A926ZFC7-F1
#
_cell.length_a   1.000
_cell.length_b   1.000
_cell.length_c   1.000
_cell.angle_alpha   90.00
_cell.angle_beta   90.00
_cell.angle_gamma   90.00
#
_symmetry.space_group_name_H-M   'P 1'
#
loop_
_entity.id
_entity.type
_entity.pdbx_description
1 polymer ?
#
loop_
_entity_poly.entity_id
_entity_poly.type
_entity_poly.pdbx_seq_one_letter_code
_entity_poly.pdbx_strand_id
1 'polypeptide(L)'
;MVIDGIHHQAGPTGWLPIVQSGTGPTSSAIGVPTPGNPDLRGVVEEPLSLTDFVRVLTERGETIPRSIFTVMSLDYYILRASLFRTGASGTQDLPLPDAARIYDVAGGAHAIIPAPGCLRDRGKLDWRPIVRAVLLHLDRWVKDNVAPPPNQLMPLAANPDNSSVLQAPVHLPTAVVQIPKLDIDGNPIGGIRLPDLAVPLGTHGSPNAPESDFSCFISGSFVPFAGSVTERLANGDDRLSLQERYADPQQYLSLLSDAANQLVKEGFLLDDDRLMILSDRHWT
;
A
#
# COMPACT_ATOMS: atom_id res chain seq x y z
N MET A 1 3.01 30.37 0.93
CA MET A 1 3.16 29.46 -0.23
C MET A 1 1.81 28.82 -0.44
N VAL A 2 1.23 28.92 -1.63
CA VAL A 2 0.00 28.19 -1.98
C VAL A 2 0.44 26.92 -2.71
N ILE A 3 0.04 25.76 -2.20
CA ILE A 3 0.29 24.47 -2.84
C ILE A 3 -1.03 24.02 -3.45
N ASP A 4 -1.07 23.82 -4.77
CA ASP A 4 -2.31 23.43 -5.48
C ASP A 4 -2.49 21.91 -5.56
N GLY A 5 -1.40 21.15 -5.43
CA GLY A 5 -1.41 19.69 -5.50
C GLY A 5 -0.34 19.02 -4.65
N ILE A 6 -0.68 17.89 -4.03
CA ILE A 6 0.25 17.07 -3.26
C ILE A 6 0.11 15.60 -3.64
N HIS A 7 1.23 14.93 -3.88
CA HIS A 7 1.30 13.47 -4.01
C HIS A 7 1.97 12.89 -2.78
N HIS A 8 1.21 12.10 -2.03
CA HIS A 8 1.68 11.34 -0.89
C HIS A 8 1.92 9.90 -1.31
N GLN A 9 3.13 9.42 -1.08
CA GLN A 9 3.52 8.04 -1.31
C GLN A 9 3.94 7.44 0.03
N ALA A 10 3.36 6.29 0.38
CA ALA A 10 3.75 5.47 1.52
C ALA A 10 3.85 6.24 2.86
N GLY A 11 2.72 6.32 3.59
CA GLY A 11 2.72 6.85 4.96
C GLY A 11 1.56 7.78 5.28
N PRO A 12 0.35 7.26 5.51
CA PRO A 12 -0.78 8.15 5.71
C PRO A 12 -1.15 8.39 7.18
N THR A 13 -0.36 7.95 8.16
CA THR A 13 -0.73 8.06 9.59
C THR A 13 0.14 9.05 10.35
N GLY A 14 -0.54 10.04 10.95
CA GLY A 14 0.09 11.09 11.75
C GLY A 14 0.35 12.35 10.93
N TRP A 15 -0.70 13.14 10.67
CA TRP A 15 -0.64 14.37 9.86
C TRP A 15 -0.22 15.60 10.66
N LEU A 16 0.04 15.45 11.97
CA LEU A 16 0.47 16.56 12.82
C LEU A 16 1.66 17.35 12.25
N PRO A 17 2.71 16.73 11.69
CA PRO A 17 3.84 17.47 11.11
C PRO A 17 3.47 18.28 9.86
N ILE A 18 2.40 17.92 9.14
CA ILE A 18 1.93 18.63 7.95
C ILE A 18 0.99 19.78 8.36
N VAL A 19 0.19 19.57 9.40
CA VAL A 19 -0.74 20.58 9.97
C VAL A 19 -0.01 21.64 10.80
N GLN A 20 1.15 21.32 11.35
CA GLN A 20 1.99 22.27 12.06
C GLN A 20 3.10 22.75 11.14
N SER A 21 3.04 24.02 10.72
CA SER A 21 4.19 24.69 10.14
C SER A 21 5.29 24.83 11.22
N GLY A 22 6.17 23.84 11.32
CA GLY A 22 7.37 23.92 12.16
C GLY A 22 8.42 24.86 11.53
N THR A 23 9.20 25.54 12.36
CA THR A 23 10.28 26.46 11.93
C THR A 23 11.62 25.76 11.64
N GLY A 24 11.66 24.43 11.55
CA GLY A 24 12.90 23.65 11.45
C GLY A 24 12.92 22.61 10.32
N PRO A 25 14.11 22.24 9.81
CA PRO A 25 14.30 21.25 8.74
C PRO A 25 14.14 19.79 9.22
N THR A 26 13.53 19.56 10.38
CA THR A 26 13.37 18.21 10.92
C THR A 26 12.18 17.53 10.26
N SER A 27 12.48 16.67 9.28
CA SER A 27 11.54 15.73 8.69
C SER A 27 10.90 14.86 9.77
N SER A 28 9.62 14.52 9.65
CA SER A 28 8.99 13.43 10.42
C SER A 28 9.53 12.04 10.02
N ALA A 29 10.37 11.95 8.98
CA ALA A 29 10.93 10.71 8.44
C ALA A 29 12.00 10.02 9.31
N ILE A 30 12.26 10.48 10.54
CA ILE A 30 13.33 9.93 11.40
C ILE A 30 12.84 8.91 12.43
N GLY A 31 11.56 8.54 12.43
CA GLY A 31 11.03 7.51 13.33
C GLY A 31 9.82 6.79 12.77
N VAL A 32 9.87 5.46 12.74
CA VAL A 32 8.70 4.59 12.58
C VAL A 32 8.35 4.00 13.94
N PRO A 33 7.08 3.79 14.28
CA PRO A 33 6.76 3.12 15.53
C PRO A 33 7.34 1.71 15.49
N THR A 34 7.91 1.28 16.62
CA THR A 34 8.52 -0.05 16.76
C THR A 34 7.89 -0.79 17.93
N PRO A 35 8.07 -2.11 18.03
CA PRO A 35 7.67 -2.84 19.24
C PRO A 35 8.24 -2.24 20.54
N GLY A 36 9.42 -1.60 20.49
CA GLY A 36 10.05 -0.94 21.64
C GLY A 36 9.57 0.49 21.92
N ASN A 37 8.94 1.15 20.96
CA ASN A 37 8.30 2.47 21.12
C ASN A 37 7.06 2.55 20.22
N PRO A 38 5.96 1.85 20.59
CA PRO A 38 4.80 1.71 19.71
C PRO A 38 4.01 3.01 19.59
N ASP A 39 4.01 3.87 20.60
CA ASP A 39 3.20 5.10 20.57
C ASP A 39 3.87 6.20 19.74
N LEU A 40 5.21 6.24 19.68
CA LEU A 40 6.00 7.24 18.95
C LEU A 40 5.36 8.64 18.94
N ARG A 41 5.14 9.18 20.15
CA ARG A 41 4.48 10.49 20.36
C ARG A 41 5.15 11.59 19.55
N GLY A 42 4.36 12.49 18.99
CA GLY A 42 4.80 13.56 18.09
C GLY A 42 4.95 13.17 16.61
N VAL A 43 4.83 11.88 16.28
CA VAL A 43 4.79 11.39 14.88
C VAL A 43 3.38 10.95 14.51
N VAL A 44 2.79 10.01 15.28
CA VAL A 44 1.40 9.56 15.07
C VAL A 44 0.48 10.29 16.04
N GLU A 45 -0.01 11.45 15.63
CA GLU A 45 -0.90 12.30 16.43
C GLU A 45 -2.08 12.77 15.58
N GLU A 46 -3.15 13.22 16.24
CA GLU A 46 -4.28 13.84 15.57
C GLU A 46 -3.85 15.10 14.77
N PRO A 47 -4.49 15.38 13.61
CA PRO A 47 -5.57 14.62 13.00
C PRO A 47 -5.07 13.31 12.36
N LEU A 48 -5.79 12.22 12.62
CA LEU A 48 -5.41 10.88 12.14
C LEU A 48 -5.99 10.58 10.76
N SER A 49 -7.23 11.00 10.51
CA SER A 49 -7.94 10.74 9.27
C SER A 49 -7.83 11.90 8.29
N LEU A 50 -8.00 11.61 7.00
CA LEU A 50 -8.10 12.65 5.99
C LEU A 50 -9.29 13.59 6.23
N THR A 51 -10.42 13.05 6.71
CA THR A 51 -11.61 13.83 7.06
C THR A 51 -11.31 14.84 8.16
N ASP A 52 -10.59 14.42 9.22
CA ASP A 52 -10.17 15.31 10.30
C ASP A 52 -9.15 16.34 9.83
N PHE A 53 -8.21 15.94 8.98
CA PHE A 53 -7.23 16.84 8.39
C PHE A 53 -7.92 17.96 7.60
N VAL A 54 -8.85 17.62 6.71
CA VAL A 54 -9.64 18.60 5.93
C VAL A 54 -10.44 19.52 6.84
N ARG A 55 -11.06 18.97 7.88
CA ARG A 55 -11.80 19.76 8.87
C ARG A 55 -10.91 20.81 9.52
N VAL A 56 -9.72 20.42 10.00
CA VAL A 56 -8.76 21.34 10.64
C VAL A 56 -8.32 22.45 9.68
N LEU A 57 -7.99 22.12 8.43
CA LEU A 57 -7.62 23.13 7.42
C LEU A 57 -8.78 24.09 7.11
N THR A 58 -9.99 23.56 7.00
CA THR A 58 -11.21 24.36 6.74
C THR A 58 -11.50 25.33 7.88
N GLU A 59 -11.38 24.88 9.14
CA GLU A 59 -11.55 25.72 10.34
C GLU A 59 -10.53 26.89 10.39
N ARG A 60 -9.36 26.72 9.77
CA ARG A 60 -8.33 27.77 9.64
C ARG A 60 -8.54 28.69 8.43
N GLY A 61 -9.53 28.42 7.58
CA GLY A 61 -9.73 29.14 6.34
C GLY A 61 -8.69 28.85 5.26
N GLU A 62 -8.01 27.70 5.35
CA GLU A 62 -7.01 27.26 4.37
C GLU A 62 -7.68 26.57 3.17
N THR A 63 -7.07 26.71 1.98
CA THR A 63 -7.52 25.98 0.79
C THR A 63 -6.99 24.56 0.82
N ILE A 64 -7.86 23.58 0.56
CA ILE A 64 -7.47 22.17 0.53
C ILE A 64 -6.80 21.86 -0.81
N PRO A 65 -5.52 21.46 -0.85
CA PRO A 65 -4.85 21.08 -2.09
C PRO A 65 -5.46 19.79 -2.65
N ARG A 66 -5.43 19.66 -3.99
CA ARG A 66 -5.76 18.38 -4.64
C ARG A 66 -4.72 17.35 -4.22
N SER A 67 -5.16 16.25 -3.63
CA SER A 67 -4.25 15.32 -2.97
C SER A 67 -4.44 13.91 -3.49
N ILE A 68 -3.36 13.26 -3.90
CA ILE A 68 -3.36 11.83 -4.24
C ILE A 68 -2.51 11.09 -3.21
N PHE A 69 -3.05 10.00 -2.69
CA PHE A 69 -2.41 9.11 -1.73
C PHE A 69 -2.20 7.75 -2.38
N THR A 70 -0.95 7.33 -2.48
CA THR A 70 -0.58 5.97 -2.88
C THR A 70 -0.12 5.23 -1.62
N VAL A 71 -0.93 4.26 -1.19
CA VAL A 71 -0.72 3.54 0.08
C VAL A 71 -0.46 2.07 -0.22
N MET A 72 0.59 1.51 0.34
CA MET A 72 1.05 0.16 0.02
C MET A 72 0.44 -0.80 1.04
N SER A 73 0.17 -2.05 0.64
CA SER A 73 -0.36 -3.05 1.60
C SER A 73 0.46 -3.13 2.88
N LEU A 74 1.79 -3.06 2.79
CA LEU A 74 2.66 -3.13 3.96
C LEU A 74 2.44 -1.97 4.95
N ASP A 75 2.06 -0.78 4.48
CA ASP A 75 1.83 0.39 5.34
C ASP A 75 0.70 0.16 6.35
N TYR A 76 -0.28 -0.68 5.99
CA TYR A 76 -1.35 -1.07 6.91
C TYR A 76 -0.86 -1.94 8.06
N TYR A 77 0.16 -2.76 7.83
CA TYR A 77 0.76 -3.60 8.87
C TYR A 77 1.69 -2.80 9.78
N ILE A 78 2.56 -1.96 9.18
CA ILE A 78 3.71 -1.40 9.89
C ILE A 78 3.55 0.07 10.28
N LEU A 79 2.65 0.82 9.63
CA LEU A 79 2.42 2.24 9.89
C LEU A 79 1.02 2.54 10.47
N ARG A 80 0.13 1.55 10.62
CA ARG A 80 -1.28 1.73 11.03
C ARG A 80 -2.12 2.48 9.99
N ALA A 81 -1.79 2.36 8.70
CA ALA A 81 -2.43 3.14 7.64
C ALA A 81 -3.97 3.13 7.63
N SER A 82 -4.63 2.14 8.25
CA SER A 82 -6.09 2.14 8.40
C SER A 82 -6.64 3.36 9.14
N LEU A 83 -5.92 3.91 10.12
CA LEU A 83 -6.38 5.07 10.90
C LEU A 83 -6.50 6.33 10.03
N PHE A 84 -5.81 6.38 8.90
CA PHE A 84 -6.01 7.42 7.89
C PHE A 84 -7.42 7.41 7.28
N ARG A 85 -8.02 6.21 7.20
CA ARG A 85 -9.34 5.98 6.63
C ARG A 85 -10.43 6.00 7.70
N THR A 86 -10.16 5.48 8.90
CA THR A 86 -11.19 5.27 9.94
C THR A 86 -11.10 6.27 11.11
N GLY A 87 -9.97 6.94 11.32
CA GLY A 87 -9.75 7.88 12.41
C GLY A 87 -9.46 7.22 13.77
N ALA A 88 -9.71 7.97 14.86
CA ALA A 88 -9.41 7.57 16.24
C ALA A 88 -10.40 6.54 16.83
N SER A 89 -11.45 6.18 16.10
CA SER A 89 -12.47 5.24 16.59
C SER A 89 -13.23 4.57 15.45
N GLY A 90 -13.66 3.32 15.70
CA GLY A 90 -14.45 2.56 14.74
C GLY A 90 -13.62 1.90 13.63
N THR A 91 -14.32 1.26 12.70
CA THR A 91 -13.74 0.43 11.63
C THR A 91 -14.29 0.74 10.24
N GLN A 92 -15.13 1.78 10.15
CA GLN A 92 -15.73 2.21 8.90
C GLN A 92 -14.89 3.33 8.29
N ASP A 93 -14.68 3.27 6.98
CA ASP A 93 -14.05 4.37 6.26
C ASP A 93 -14.89 5.64 6.44
N LEU A 94 -14.22 6.73 6.81
CA LEU A 94 -14.81 8.06 6.86
C LEU A 94 -14.95 8.63 5.44
N PRO A 95 -15.91 9.53 5.20
CA PRO A 95 -16.08 10.17 3.90
C PRO A 95 -14.81 10.91 3.46
N LEU A 96 -14.35 10.60 2.24
CA LEU A 96 -13.21 11.26 1.62
C LEU A 96 -13.66 12.59 0.98
N PRO A 97 -12.85 13.66 1.06
CA PRO A 97 -13.14 14.92 0.40
C PRO A 97 -13.03 14.75 -1.13
N ASP A 98 -13.79 15.54 -1.90
CA ASP A 98 -13.72 15.54 -3.37
C ASP A 98 -12.32 15.86 -3.89
N ALA A 99 -11.58 16.68 -3.15
CA ALA A 99 -10.21 17.09 -3.42
C ALA A 99 -9.16 16.00 -3.14
N ALA A 100 -9.55 14.78 -2.77
CA ALA A 100 -8.61 13.69 -2.54
C ALA A 100 -8.90 12.41 -3.31
N ARG A 101 -7.83 11.67 -3.61
CA ARG A 101 -7.92 10.27 -4.04
C ARG A 101 -6.98 9.37 -3.25
N ILE A 102 -7.46 8.21 -2.87
CA ILE A 102 -6.68 7.14 -2.26
C ILE A 102 -6.61 5.97 -3.22
N TYR A 103 -5.38 5.53 -3.47
CA TYR A 103 -5.02 4.37 -4.27
C TYR A 103 -4.20 3.41 -3.42
N ASP A 104 -4.88 2.39 -2.92
CA ASP A 104 -4.24 1.28 -2.25
C ASP A 104 -3.58 0.37 -3.28
N VAL A 105 -2.26 0.19 -3.20
CA VAL A 105 -1.51 -0.73 -4.06
C VAL A 105 -1.38 -2.08 -3.35
N ALA A 106 -2.19 -3.02 -3.82
CA ALA A 106 -2.27 -4.35 -3.25
C ALA A 106 -0.93 -5.11 -3.39
N GLY A 107 -0.53 -5.81 -2.33
CA GLY A 107 0.73 -6.56 -2.23
C GLY A 107 2.01 -5.70 -2.20
N GLY A 108 1.88 -4.38 -2.28
CA GLY A 108 3.03 -3.46 -2.34
C GLY A 108 3.83 -3.44 -1.03
N ALA A 109 5.16 -3.48 -1.15
CA ALA A 109 6.07 -3.18 -0.05
C ALA A 109 6.15 -1.66 0.17
N HIS A 110 6.48 -1.22 1.39
CA HIS A 110 6.69 0.19 1.72
C HIS A 110 7.82 0.79 0.86
N ALA A 111 8.93 0.05 0.72
CA ALA A 111 10.05 0.43 -0.13
C ALA A 111 10.56 -0.72 -0.98
N ILE A 112 10.99 -0.41 -2.21
CA ILE A 112 11.66 -1.36 -3.11
C ILE A 112 13.17 -1.23 -2.90
N ILE A 113 13.68 -1.93 -1.88
CA ILE A 113 15.10 -1.90 -1.51
C ILE A 113 15.67 -3.32 -1.38
N PRO A 114 17.00 -3.49 -1.52
CA PRO A 114 17.67 -4.71 -1.08
C PRO A 114 17.42 -4.94 0.42
N ALA A 115 17.18 -6.19 0.81
CA ALA A 115 16.98 -6.59 2.20
C ALA A 115 17.63 -7.97 2.44
N PRO A 116 18.97 -8.04 2.47
CA PRO A 116 19.68 -9.30 2.69
C PRO A 116 19.51 -9.76 4.14
N GLY A 117 19.41 -11.09 4.33
CA GLY A 117 19.34 -11.67 5.68
C GLY A 117 17.94 -11.73 6.28
N CYS A 118 16.89 -11.32 5.54
CA CYS A 118 15.52 -11.55 5.95
C CYS A 118 15.12 -13.02 5.85
N LEU A 119 14.11 -13.41 6.62
CA LEU A 119 13.60 -14.78 6.67
C LEU A 119 12.99 -15.23 5.34
N ARG A 120 12.35 -14.32 4.62
CA ARG A 120 11.74 -14.55 3.30
C ARG A 120 12.38 -13.64 2.26
N ASP A 121 12.22 -14.00 0.99
CA ASP A 121 12.47 -13.09 -0.12
C ASP A 121 11.72 -11.77 0.12
N ARG A 122 12.35 -10.65 -0.23
CA ARG A 122 11.68 -9.35 -0.19
C ARG A 122 10.48 -9.29 -1.15
N GLY A 123 9.57 -8.35 -0.92
CA GLY A 123 8.50 -8.03 -1.84
C GLY A 123 9.01 -7.79 -3.27
N LYS A 124 8.37 -8.44 -4.25
CA LYS A 124 8.77 -8.41 -5.67
C LYS A 124 7.97 -7.45 -6.55
N LEU A 125 6.87 -6.90 -6.03
CA LEU A 125 6.02 -6.00 -6.82
C LEU A 125 6.70 -4.65 -7.06
N ASP A 126 6.77 -4.26 -8.34
CA ASP A 126 7.21 -2.93 -8.74
C ASP A 126 6.02 -1.98 -8.91
N TRP A 127 5.74 -1.18 -7.89
CA TRP A 127 4.64 -0.22 -7.88
C TRP A 127 5.01 1.16 -8.47
N ARG A 128 6.27 1.38 -8.87
CA ARG A 128 6.71 2.67 -9.42
C ARG A 128 5.96 3.09 -10.69
N PRO A 129 5.58 2.18 -11.62
CA PRO A 129 4.71 2.52 -12.73
C PRO A 129 3.37 3.13 -12.32
N ILE A 130 2.75 2.62 -11.25
CA ILE A 130 1.50 3.18 -10.71
C ILE A 130 1.74 4.60 -10.20
N VAL A 131 2.80 4.79 -9.39
CA VAL A 131 3.17 6.11 -8.85
C VAL A 131 3.39 7.13 -9.97
N ARG A 132 4.01 6.71 -11.08
CA ARG A 132 4.20 7.57 -12.26
C ARG A 132 2.87 7.93 -12.92
N ALA A 133 1.99 6.96 -13.14
CA ALA A 133 0.69 7.20 -13.76
C ALA A 133 -0.17 8.16 -12.92
N VAL A 134 -0.23 7.95 -11.60
CA VAL A 134 -1.02 8.82 -10.70
C VAL A 134 -0.43 10.21 -10.54
N LEU A 135 0.90 10.37 -10.66
CA LEU A 135 1.52 11.70 -10.69
C LEU A 135 1.07 12.51 -11.91
N LEU A 136 0.95 11.89 -13.09
CA LEU A 136 0.40 12.54 -14.29
C LEU A 136 -1.08 12.89 -14.13
N HIS A 137 -1.84 12.06 -13.41
CA HIS A 137 -3.22 12.40 -13.06
C HIS A 137 -3.30 13.59 -12.11
N LEU A 138 -2.41 13.70 -11.13
CA LEU A 138 -2.35 14.88 -10.25
C LEU A 138 -2.04 16.14 -11.06
N ASP A 139 -1.06 16.10 -11.97
CA ASP A 139 -0.71 17.23 -12.85
C ASP A 139 -1.93 17.72 -13.64
N ARG A 140 -2.63 16.80 -14.32
CA ARG A 140 -3.85 17.12 -15.08
C ARG A 140 -4.99 17.60 -14.20
N TRP A 141 -5.12 17.07 -12.99
CA TRP A 141 -6.14 17.50 -12.05
C TRP A 141 -5.88 18.93 -11.60
N VAL A 142 -4.64 19.27 -11.26
CA VAL A 142 -4.22 20.61 -10.85
C VAL A 142 -4.39 21.60 -12.00
N LYS A 143 -3.78 21.30 -13.15
CA LYS A 143 -3.64 22.21 -14.29
C LYS A 143 -4.94 22.38 -15.09
N ASP A 144 -5.61 21.27 -15.39
CA ASP A 144 -6.69 21.23 -16.38
C ASP A 144 -8.05 20.90 -15.74
N ASN A 145 -8.11 20.75 -14.40
CA ASN A 145 -9.29 20.32 -13.66
C ASN A 145 -9.88 18.97 -14.14
N VAL A 146 -9.03 18.11 -14.69
CA VAL A 146 -9.43 16.75 -15.10
C VAL A 146 -9.31 15.83 -13.90
N ALA A 147 -10.45 15.39 -13.38
CA ALA A 147 -10.46 14.50 -12.22
C ALA A 147 -9.72 13.18 -12.52
N PRO A 148 -8.88 12.70 -11.59
CA PRO A 148 -8.21 11.41 -11.69
C PRO A 148 -9.22 10.25 -11.55
N PRO A 149 -8.82 8.99 -11.85
CA PRO A 149 -9.66 7.83 -11.63
C PRO A 149 -10.25 7.77 -10.20
N PRO A 150 -11.44 7.16 -9.99
CA PRO A 150 -12.01 6.98 -8.67
C PRO A 150 -11.08 6.21 -7.72
N ASN A 151 -11.31 6.37 -6.41
CA ASN A 151 -10.55 5.67 -5.37
C ASN A 151 -10.49 4.15 -5.63
N GLN A 152 -9.33 3.56 -5.37
CA GLN A 152 -9.13 2.11 -5.41
C GLN A 152 -8.70 1.69 -4.01
N LEU A 153 -9.61 1.06 -3.27
CA LEU A 153 -9.40 0.73 -1.86
C LEU A 153 -9.33 -0.79 -1.66
N MET A 154 -8.43 -1.24 -0.79
CA MET A 154 -8.47 -2.59 -0.25
C MET A 154 -9.52 -2.62 0.87
N PRO A 155 -10.44 -3.59 0.92
CA PRO A 155 -11.30 -3.75 2.08
C PRO A 155 -10.44 -4.19 3.28
N LEU A 156 -10.68 -3.55 4.42
CA LEU A 156 -9.88 -3.77 5.62
C LEU A 156 -10.64 -4.64 6.65
N ALA A 157 -9.90 -5.31 7.51
CA ALA A 157 -10.41 -6.05 8.66
C ALA A 157 -9.50 -5.88 9.86
N ALA A 158 -10.09 -5.84 11.06
CA ALA A 158 -9.32 -5.91 12.30
C ALA A 158 -8.62 -7.27 12.37
N ASN A 159 -7.37 -7.27 12.83
CA ASN A 159 -6.63 -8.51 13.08
C ASN A 159 -5.87 -8.39 14.41
N PRO A 160 -6.58 -8.45 15.55
CA PRO A 160 -5.99 -8.19 16.86
C PRO A 160 -4.97 -9.27 17.28
N ASP A 161 -5.07 -10.47 16.70
CA ASP A 161 -4.23 -11.61 17.08
C ASP A 161 -2.92 -11.69 16.29
N ASN A 162 -2.72 -10.83 15.28
CA ASN A 162 -1.51 -10.81 14.48
C ASN A 162 -0.43 -9.94 15.15
N SER A 163 0.57 -10.58 15.74
CA SER A 163 1.68 -9.91 16.43
C SER A 163 2.57 -9.07 15.52
N SER A 164 2.55 -9.31 14.21
CA SER A 164 3.28 -8.51 13.20
C SER A 164 2.51 -7.26 12.77
N VAL A 165 1.31 -7.02 13.32
CA VAL A 165 0.53 -5.81 13.09
C VAL A 165 0.73 -4.86 14.26
N LEU A 166 1.14 -3.64 13.93
CA LEU A 166 1.26 -2.57 14.90
C LEU A 166 -0.12 -2.18 15.43
N GLN A 167 -0.39 -2.46 16.72
CA GLN A 167 -1.67 -2.16 17.37
C GLN A 167 -1.89 -0.64 17.55
N ALA A 168 -3.12 -0.22 17.85
CA ALA A 168 -3.45 1.18 18.09
C ALA A 168 -2.58 1.80 19.21
N PRO A 169 -2.25 3.11 19.12
CA PRO A 169 -1.54 3.79 20.21
C PRO A 169 -2.31 3.71 21.53
N VAL A 170 -1.59 3.59 22.66
CA VAL A 170 -2.21 3.45 24.00
C VAL A 170 -3.12 4.63 24.34
N HIS A 171 -2.74 5.83 23.89
CA HIS A 171 -3.52 7.04 24.10
C HIS A 171 -4.77 7.15 23.20
N LEU A 172 -4.97 6.21 22.26
CA LEU A 172 -6.15 6.11 21.39
C LEU A 172 -6.87 4.77 21.64
N PRO A 173 -7.42 4.54 22.84
CA PRO A 173 -7.92 3.22 23.25
C PRO A 173 -9.14 2.74 22.45
N THR A 174 -9.79 3.61 21.69
CA THR A 174 -10.94 3.29 20.85
C THR A 174 -10.58 3.06 19.39
N ALA A 175 -9.34 3.37 19.00
CA ALA A 175 -8.88 3.21 17.63
C ALA A 175 -8.69 1.71 17.33
N VAL A 176 -9.05 1.31 16.12
CA VAL A 176 -8.87 -0.07 15.66
C VAL A 176 -7.96 -0.06 14.44
N VAL A 177 -6.78 -0.67 14.59
CA VAL A 177 -5.90 -0.89 13.43
C VAL A 177 -6.41 -2.07 12.63
N GLN A 178 -6.52 -1.88 11.33
CA GLN A 178 -7.01 -2.87 10.38
C GLN A 178 -5.98 -3.09 9.28
N ILE A 179 -5.93 -4.32 8.78
CA ILE A 179 -5.09 -4.72 7.66
C ILE A 179 -5.96 -5.10 6.46
N PRO A 180 -5.40 -5.18 5.24
CA PRO A 180 -6.12 -5.66 4.08
C PRO A 180 -6.68 -7.06 4.34
N LYS A 181 -7.93 -7.28 3.94
CA LYS A 181 -8.45 -8.64 3.80
C LYS A 181 -7.61 -9.37 2.75
N LEU A 182 -7.39 -10.65 2.97
CA LEU A 182 -6.58 -11.50 2.10
C LEU A 182 -7.49 -12.53 1.40
N ASP A 183 -7.08 -12.95 0.20
CA ASP A 183 -7.66 -14.12 -0.48
C ASP A 183 -7.09 -15.43 0.10
N ILE A 184 -7.50 -16.56 -0.49
CA ILE A 184 -7.06 -17.90 -0.06
C ILE A 184 -5.53 -18.11 -0.22
N ASP A 185 -4.89 -17.31 -1.06
CA ASP A 185 -3.45 -17.34 -1.28
C ASP A 185 -2.70 -16.40 -0.35
N GLY A 186 -3.39 -15.71 0.56
CA GLY A 186 -2.80 -14.73 1.44
C GLY A 186 -2.46 -13.41 0.74
N ASN A 187 -2.96 -13.17 -0.47
CA ASN A 187 -2.74 -11.92 -1.19
C ASN A 187 -3.86 -10.91 -0.86
N PRO A 188 -3.56 -9.60 -0.72
CA PRO A 188 -4.58 -8.59 -0.45
C PRO A 188 -5.66 -8.55 -1.54
N ILE A 189 -6.93 -8.45 -1.16
CA ILE A 189 -8.05 -8.25 -2.09
C ILE A 189 -8.31 -6.74 -2.31
N GLY A 190 -8.94 -6.39 -3.44
CA GLY A 190 -9.22 -4.99 -3.79
C GLY A 190 -7.97 -4.18 -4.13
N GLY A 191 -8.10 -2.85 -4.10
CA GLY A 191 -7.05 -1.91 -4.49
C GLY A 191 -6.61 -2.04 -5.95
N ILE A 192 -5.53 -1.35 -6.30
CA ILE A 192 -4.82 -1.53 -7.57
C ILE A 192 -3.98 -2.79 -7.47
N ARG A 193 -4.26 -3.77 -8.33
CA ARG A 193 -3.51 -5.03 -8.41
C ARG A 193 -2.56 -4.97 -9.60
N LEU A 194 -1.25 -4.90 -9.33
CA LEU A 194 -0.22 -5.06 -10.37
C LEU A 194 -0.38 -6.41 -11.10
N PRO A 195 0.10 -6.53 -12.35
CA PRO A 195 -0.04 -7.78 -13.11
C PRO A 195 0.47 -9.01 -12.35
N ASP A 196 1.62 -8.89 -11.66
CA ASP A 196 2.20 -9.96 -10.84
C ASP A 196 1.39 -10.35 -9.60
N LEU A 197 0.42 -9.52 -9.16
CA LEU A 197 -0.53 -9.87 -8.10
C LEU A 197 -1.87 -10.36 -8.67
N ALA A 198 -2.27 -9.85 -9.84
CA ALA A 198 -3.45 -10.32 -10.56
C ALA A 198 -3.24 -11.74 -11.09
N VAL A 199 -2.00 -12.09 -11.46
CA VAL A 199 -1.57 -13.39 -11.98
C VAL A 199 -0.40 -13.89 -11.11
N PRO A 200 -0.67 -14.27 -9.85
CA PRO A 200 0.38 -14.47 -8.86
C PRO A 200 1.21 -15.73 -9.11
N LEU A 201 2.52 -15.60 -8.87
CA LEU A 201 3.47 -16.71 -8.73
C LEU A 201 3.79 -17.02 -7.25
N GLY A 202 3.19 -16.27 -6.33
CA GLY A 202 3.38 -16.41 -4.90
C GLY A 202 2.46 -15.49 -4.10
N THR A 203 2.67 -15.51 -2.78
CA THR A 203 2.05 -14.57 -1.84
C THR A 203 2.93 -13.33 -1.70
N HIS A 204 2.31 -12.15 -1.75
CA HIS A 204 2.97 -10.84 -1.73
C HIS A 204 2.53 -10.00 -0.54
N GLY A 205 3.45 -9.19 -0.02
CA GLY A 205 3.11 -7.99 0.75
C GLY A 205 2.91 -8.19 2.26
N SER A 206 3.13 -9.39 2.79
CA SER A 206 3.17 -9.63 4.24
C SER A 206 4.45 -9.04 4.88
N PRO A 207 4.45 -8.71 6.18
CA PRO A 207 5.67 -8.36 6.92
C PRO A 207 6.77 -9.42 6.80
N ASN A 208 8.03 -8.99 6.91
CA ASN A 208 9.20 -9.88 6.81
C ASN A 208 10.06 -9.80 8.07
N ALA A 209 10.56 -10.94 8.51
CA ALA A 209 11.33 -11.06 9.74
C ALA A 209 12.85 -11.03 9.47
N PRO A 210 13.68 -10.65 10.47
CA PRO A 210 13.27 -10.09 11.75
C PRO A 210 12.79 -8.64 11.60
N GLU A 211 11.67 -8.31 12.24
CA GLU A 211 11.09 -6.94 12.19
C GLU A 211 11.97 -5.89 12.86
N SER A 212 12.98 -6.32 13.65
CA SER A 212 14.01 -5.46 14.21
C SER A 212 15.02 -4.96 13.17
N ASP A 213 15.14 -5.63 12.03
CA ASP A 213 15.97 -5.16 10.92
C ASP A 213 15.14 -4.22 10.03
N PHE A 214 15.63 -2.98 9.87
CA PHE A 214 14.91 -1.95 9.13
C PHE A 214 14.64 -2.35 7.66
N SER A 215 15.57 -3.06 7.02
CA SER A 215 15.41 -3.46 5.62
C SER A 215 14.35 -4.56 5.48
N CYS A 216 14.30 -5.52 6.41
CA CYS A 216 13.23 -6.53 6.45
C CYS A 216 11.88 -5.91 6.78
N PHE A 217 11.85 -4.97 7.72
CA PHE A 217 10.65 -4.28 8.16
C PHE A 217 9.91 -3.56 7.03
N ILE A 218 10.62 -2.89 6.11
CA ILE A 218 9.98 -2.07 5.05
C ILE A 218 9.94 -2.72 3.67
N SER A 219 10.68 -3.81 3.44
CA SER A 219 10.76 -4.46 2.12
C SER A 219 9.64 -5.48 1.87
N GLY A 220 8.84 -5.80 2.90
CA GLY A 220 7.80 -6.82 2.84
C GLY A 220 8.36 -8.19 2.46
N SER A 221 7.47 -9.14 2.19
CA SER A 221 7.84 -10.50 1.84
C SER A 221 7.21 -10.96 0.52
N PHE A 222 7.87 -11.94 -0.06
CA PHE A 222 7.38 -12.78 -1.13
C PHE A 222 7.59 -14.25 -0.76
N VAL A 223 6.54 -15.06 -0.92
CA VAL A 223 6.61 -16.51 -0.71
C VAL A 223 6.13 -17.20 -1.98
N PRO A 224 7.02 -17.83 -2.77
CA PRO A 224 6.62 -18.49 -4.02
C PRO A 224 5.58 -19.58 -3.75
N PHE A 225 4.70 -19.83 -4.72
CA PHE A 225 3.91 -21.05 -4.75
C PHE A 225 4.80 -22.24 -5.10
N ALA A 226 4.43 -23.43 -4.63
CA ALA A 226 5.06 -24.66 -5.09
C ALA A 226 4.96 -24.77 -6.62
N GLY A 227 6.02 -25.24 -7.27
CA GLY A 227 6.03 -25.45 -8.72
C GLY A 227 5.14 -26.61 -9.15
N SER A 228 4.97 -27.63 -8.30
CA SER A 228 4.20 -28.84 -8.59
C SER A 228 3.29 -29.28 -7.45
N VAL A 229 2.31 -30.14 -7.76
CA VAL A 229 1.43 -30.78 -6.77
C VAL A 229 2.24 -31.58 -5.75
N THR A 230 3.27 -32.30 -6.21
CA THR A 230 4.11 -33.13 -5.34
C THR A 230 4.87 -32.26 -4.33
N GLU A 231 5.47 -31.16 -4.79
CA GLU A 231 6.15 -30.21 -3.91
C GLU A 231 5.17 -29.57 -2.92
N ARG A 232 4.00 -29.15 -3.41
CA ARG A 232 2.94 -28.56 -2.59
C ARG A 232 2.56 -29.47 -1.41
N LEU A 233 2.24 -30.73 -1.70
CA LEU A 233 1.83 -31.70 -0.69
C LEU A 233 2.98 -32.07 0.26
N ALA A 234 4.21 -32.17 -0.26
CA ALA A 234 5.38 -32.45 0.57
C ALA A 234 5.67 -31.33 1.58
N ASN A 235 5.43 -30.08 1.19
CA ASN A 235 5.64 -28.90 2.03
C ASN A 235 4.42 -28.53 2.89
N GLY A 236 3.28 -29.22 2.71
CA GLY A 236 2.02 -28.88 3.39
C GLY A 236 1.48 -27.50 3.01
N ASP A 237 1.71 -27.06 1.77
CA ASP A 237 1.23 -25.77 1.28
C ASP A 237 -0.23 -25.91 0.80
N ASP A 238 -1.14 -25.21 1.45
CA ASP A 238 -2.57 -25.23 1.10
C ASP A 238 -2.87 -24.45 -0.20
N ARG A 239 -1.97 -23.57 -0.62
CA ARG A 239 -2.12 -22.74 -1.83
C ARG A 239 -1.81 -23.58 -3.07
N LEU A 240 -2.64 -23.48 -4.11
CA LEU A 240 -2.43 -24.24 -5.37
C LEU A 240 -1.01 -24.03 -5.93
N SER A 241 -0.44 -25.10 -6.49
CA SER A 241 0.85 -25.04 -7.18
C SER A 241 0.74 -24.33 -8.54
N LEU A 242 1.87 -23.94 -9.12
CA LEU A 242 1.90 -23.31 -10.45
C LEU A 242 1.28 -24.21 -11.53
N GLN A 243 1.52 -25.53 -11.47
CA GLN A 243 0.92 -26.53 -12.37
C GLN A 243 -0.61 -26.65 -12.23
N GLU A 244 -1.15 -26.41 -11.04
CA GLU A 244 -2.59 -26.42 -10.80
C GLU A 244 -3.25 -25.10 -11.26
N ARG A 245 -2.49 -23.99 -11.32
CA ARG A 245 -2.99 -22.65 -11.65
C ARG A 245 -2.95 -22.33 -13.13
N TYR A 246 -1.85 -22.68 -13.79
CA TYR A 246 -1.57 -22.30 -15.17
C TYR A 246 -1.37 -23.56 -16.00
N ALA A 247 -2.17 -23.69 -17.06
CA ALA A 247 -2.09 -24.82 -17.99
C ALA A 247 -0.72 -24.90 -18.66
N ASP A 248 -0.17 -23.74 -19.04
CA ASP A 248 1.13 -23.61 -19.68
C ASP A 248 1.69 -22.17 -19.54
N PRO A 249 2.95 -21.94 -19.93
CA PRO A 249 3.56 -20.60 -19.90
C PRO A 249 2.84 -19.56 -20.75
N GLN A 250 2.19 -19.97 -21.84
CA GLN A 250 1.51 -19.06 -22.76
C GLN A 250 0.22 -18.53 -22.13
N GLN A 251 -0.52 -19.38 -21.41
CA GLN A 251 -1.69 -18.95 -20.65
C GLN A 251 -1.30 -17.94 -19.57
N TYR A 252 -0.21 -18.19 -18.83
CA TYR A 252 0.30 -17.24 -17.83
C TYR A 252 0.61 -15.87 -18.45
N LEU A 253 1.37 -15.84 -19.55
CA LEU A 253 1.72 -14.60 -20.24
C LEU A 253 0.50 -13.87 -20.82
N SER A 254 -0.50 -14.61 -21.31
CA SER A 254 -1.76 -14.02 -21.79
C SER A 254 -2.51 -13.33 -20.65
N LEU A 255 -2.69 -14.00 -19.52
CA LEU A 255 -3.35 -13.43 -18.34
C LEU A 255 -2.60 -12.20 -17.83
N LEU A 256 -1.27 -12.25 -17.83
CA LEU A 256 -0.43 -11.14 -17.41
C LEU A 256 -0.58 -9.92 -18.35
N SER A 257 -0.65 -10.17 -19.65
CA SER A 257 -0.93 -9.14 -20.66
C SER A 257 -2.31 -8.51 -20.47
N ASP A 258 -3.33 -9.32 -20.23
CA ASP A 258 -4.70 -8.84 -19.99
C ASP A 258 -4.76 -7.96 -18.73
N ALA A 259 -4.10 -8.38 -17.64
CA ALA A 259 -4.01 -7.59 -16.41
C ALA A 259 -3.31 -6.24 -16.65
N ALA A 260 -2.20 -6.23 -17.39
CA ALA A 260 -1.48 -4.99 -17.69
C ALA A 260 -2.29 -4.04 -18.61
N ASN A 261 -2.99 -4.59 -19.61
CA ASN A 261 -3.89 -3.83 -20.49
C ASN A 261 -5.05 -3.21 -19.71
N GLN A 262 -5.60 -3.94 -18.75
CA GLN A 262 -6.69 -3.44 -17.91
C GLN A 262 -6.23 -2.24 -17.07
N LEU A 263 -5.03 -2.28 -16.48
CA LEU A 263 -4.50 -1.14 -15.73
C LEU A 263 -4.23 0.08 -16.61
N VAL A 264 -3.82 -0.09 -17.88
CA VAL A 264 -3.73 1.03 -18.82
C VAL A 264 -5.09 1.65 -19.06
N LYS A 265 -6.12 0.83 -19.29
CA LYS A 265 -7.50 1.28 -19.50
C LYS A 265 -8.07 2.01 -18.27
N GLU A 266 -7.73 1.57 -17.08
CA GLU A 266 -8.11 2.19 -15.81
C GLU A 266 -7.28 3.45 -15.48
N GLY A 267 -6.18 3.67 -16.20
CA GLY A 267 -5.27 4.81 -16.01
C GLY A 267 -4.23 4.61 -14.91
N PHE A 268 -3.98 3.38 -14.46
CA PHE A 268 -3.00 3.06 -13.43
C PHE A 268 -1.67 2.51 -13.99
N LEU A 269 -1.57 2.32 -15.30
CA LEU A 269 -0.32 2.13 -16.04
C LEU A 269 -0.28 3.04 -17.27
N LEU A 270 0.93 3.43 -17.65
CA LEU A 270 1.19 4.04 -18.95
C LEU A 270 1.44 2.93 -19.99
N ASP A 271 1.20 3.23 -21.26
CA ASP A 271 1.47 2.29 -22.35
C ASP A 271 2.94 1.82 -22.36
N ASP A 272 3.89 2.73 -22.14
CA ASP A 272 5.33 2.42 -22.08
C ASP A 272 5.67 1.50 -20.89
N ASP A 273 5.03 1.71 -19.74
CA ASP A 273 5.20 0.87 -18.56
C ASP A 273 4.65 -0.53 -18.79
N ARG A 274 3.49 -0.65 -19.46
CA ARG A 274 2.96 -1.95 -19.87
C ARG A 274 3.97 -2.70 -20.73
N LEU A 275 4.59 -2.04 -21.71
CA LEU A 275 5.56 -2.68 -22.60
C LEU A 275 6.78 -3.21 -21.83
N MET A 276 7.32 -2.42 -20.89
CA MET A 276 8.44 -2.83 -20.04
C MET A 276 8.08 -4.04 -19.15
N ILE A 277 6.89 -4.01 -18.53
CA ILE A 277 6.42 -5.13 -17.70
C ILE A 277 6.34 -6.42 -18.54
N LEU A 278 5.86 -6.34 -19.78
CA LEU A 278 5.72 -7.52 -20.63
C LEU A 278 7.04 -7.99 -21.25
N SER A 279 8.02 -7.10 -21.46
CA SER A 279 9.34 -7.49 -21.96
C SER A 279 10.19 -8.22 -20.93
N ASP A 280 10.07 -7.84 -19.67
CA ASP A 280 10.92 -8.34 -18.58
C ASP A 280 10.44 -9.68 -18.00
N ARG A 281 9.31 -10.21 -18.49
CA ARG A 281 8.67 -11.40 -17.93
C ARG A 281 8.94 -12.60 -18.82
N HIS A 282 9.86 -13.43 -18.36
CA HIS A 282 10.16 -14.72 -18.94
C HIS A 282 9.65 -15.83 -18.00
N TRP A 283 9.12 -16.90 -18.59
CA TRP A 283 8.83 -18.12 -17.86
C TRP A 283 10.14 -18.86 -17.59
N THR A 284 10.72 -18.65 -16.40
CA THR A 284 11.90 -19.39 -15.91
C THR A 284 11.82 -19.56 -14.41
#